data_AF-A0A933TUM4-F1
#
_entry.id   AF-A0A933TUM4-F1
#
_cell.length_a   1.000
_cell.length_b   1.000
_cell.length_c   1.000
_cell.angle_alpha   90.00
_cell.angle_beta   90.00
_cell.angle_gamma   90.00
#
_symmetry.space_group_name_H-M   'P 1'
#
loop_
_entity.id
_entity.type
_entity.pdbx_description
1 polymer ?
#
loop_
_entity_poly.entity_id
_entity_poly.type
_entity_poly.pdbx_seq_one_letter_code
_entity_poly.pdbx_strand_id
1 'polypeptide(L)'
;MKPQSKTDWERVKREAAADAPIAHDAEAEPYDPNDEAAAAAYWSQAKMVRRGRPPAAVKRPTLNMRVDAEVLEHLRGLGKGWQTKVNRLLREAVDSGRI
;
A
#
# COMPACT_ATOMS: atom_id res chain seq x y z
N MET A 1 12.99 14.38 -15.35
CA MET A 1 11.84 14.27 -16.28
C MET A 1 10.70 13.62 -15.51
N LYS A 2 9.61 14.34 -15.20
CA LYS A 2 8.49 13.77 -14.44
C LYS A 2 7.72 12.81 -15.37
N PRO A 3 7.35 11.59 -14.92
CA PRO A 3 6.57 10.69 -15.75
C PRO A 3 5.20 11.32 -16.02
N GLN A 4 4.79 11.36 -17.30
CA GLN A 4 3.44 11.81 -17.65
C GLN A 4 2.42 10.80 -17.12
N SER A 5 1.38 11.32 -16.47
CA SER A 5 0.25 10.51 -16.01
C SER A 5 -0.44 9.86 -17.22
N LYS A 6 -0.78 8.57 -17.11
CA LYS A 6 -1.62 7.87 -18.11
C LYS A 6 -3.08 8.33 -18.10
N THR A 7 -3.47 9.09 -17.08
CA THR A 7 -4.81 9.67 -16.94
C THR A 7 -4.75 11.16 -17.23
N ASP A 8 -5.63 11.63 -18.11
CA ASP A 8 -5.91 13.05 -18.33
C ASP A 8 -6.73 13.61 -17.16
N TRP A 9 -6.02 14.21 -16.20
CA TRP A 9 -6.62 14.77 -14.98
C TRP A 9 -7.38 16.07 -15.22
N GLU A 10 -7.04 16.82 -16.28
CA GLU A 10 -7.72 18.09 -16.55
C GLU A 10 -9.11 17.85 -17.14
N ARG A 11 -9.27 16.80 -17.97
CA ARG A 11 -10.59 16.33 -18.40
C ARG A 11 -11.45 15.89 -17.20
N VAL A 12 -10.92 15.04 -16.33
CA VAL A 12 -11.67 14.50 -15.17
C VAL A 12 -12.15 15.62 -14.25
N LYS A 13 -11.31 16.61 -13.96
CA LYS A 13 -11.71 17.77 -13.13
C LYS A 13 -12.82 18.59 -13.79
N ARG A 14 -12.74 18.80 -15.11
CA ARG A 14 -13.78 19.53 -15.85
C ARG A 14 -15.12 18.81 -15.81
N GLU A 15 -15.11 17.49 -16.01
CA GLU A 15 -16.32 16.67 -15.94
C GLU A 15 -16.92 16.66 -14.54
N ALA A 16 -16.08 16.52 -13.50
CA ALA A 16 -16.54 16.61 -12.11
C ALA A 16 -17.16 17.99 -11.80
N ALA A 17 -16.60 19.07 -12.32
CA ALA A 17 -17.13 20.42 -12.12
C ALA A 17 -18.46 20.67 -12.85
N ALA A 18 -18.79 19.86 -13.86
CA ALA A 18 -20.06 19.99 -14.58
C ALA A 18 -21.25 19.38 -13.82
N ASP A 19 -20.98 18.53 -12.81
CA ASP A 19 -21.98 17.91 -11.93
C ASP A 19 -23.17 17.29 -12.69
N ALA A 20 -22.87 16.66 -13.84
CA ALA A 20 -23.88 16.05 -14.67
C ALA A 20 -24.40 14.76 -14.02
N PRO A 21 -25.72 14.45 -14.12
CA PRO A 21 -26.27 13.22 -13.58
C PRO A 21 -25.57 11.97 -14.12
N ILE A 22 -25.30 11.04 -13.23
CA ILE A 22 -24.72 9.73 -13.53
C ILE A 22 -25.86 8.83 -14.02
N ALA A 23 -25.67 8.13 -15.13
CA ALA A 23 -26.65 7.14 -15.59
C ALA A 23 -26.82 6.06 -14.52
N HIS A 24 -28.08 5.77 -14.17
CA HIS A 24 -28.45 4.82 -13.13
C HIS A 24 -29.49 3.85 -13.68
N ASP A 25 -29.26 2.56 -13.45
CA ASP A 25 -30.22 1.49 -13.71
C ASP A 25 -30.76 0.93 -12.38
N ALA A 26 -32.03 1.19 -12.09
CA ALA A 26 -32.68 0.78 -10.84
C ALA A 26 -32.80 -0.75 -10.67
N GLU A 27 -32.69 -1.53 -11.75
CA GLU A 27 -32.74 -3.00 -11.68
C GLU A 27 -31.36 -3.62 -11.45
N ALA A 28 -30.30 -2.97 -11.97
CA ALA A 28 -28.94 -3.50 -11.92
C ALA A 28 -28.09 -2.91 -10.78
N GLU A 29 -28.41 -1.69 -10.33
CA GLU A 29 -27.58 -0.96 -9.38
C GLU A 29 -28.12 -0.99 -7.95
N PRO A 30 -27.25 -0.97 -6.92
CA PRO A 30 -27.69 -1.10 -5.53
C PRO A 30 -28.37 0.14 -4.95
N TYR A 31 -28.17 1.31 -5.55
CA TYR A 31 -28.75 2.59 -5.15
C TYR A 31 -28.62 3.61 -6.29
N ASP A 32 -29.45 4.66 -6.28
CA ASP A 32 -29.33 5.78 -7.23
C ASP A 32 -28.18 6.71 -6.80
N PRO A 33 -27.09 6.83 -7.59
CA PRO A 33 -25.97 7.69 -7.27
C PRO A 33 -26.29 9.19 -7.32
N ASN A 34 -27.43 9.59 -7.92
CA ASN A 34 -27.89 10.98 -7.98
C ASN A 34 -28.84 11.33 -6.83
N ASP A 35 -29.26 10.35 -6.02
CA ASP A 35 -30.05 10.56 -4.80
C ASP A 35 -29.17 10.40 -3.56
N GLU A 36 -28.89 11.52 -2.90
CA GLU A 36 -28.05 11.57 -1.70
C GLU A 36 -28.63 10.72 -0.55
N ALA A 37 -29.95 10.68 -0.40
CA ALA A 37 -30.59 9.91 0.65
C ALA A 37 -30.49 8.40 0.39
N ALA A 38 -30.67 7.98 -0.86
CA ALA A 38 -30.51 6.58 -1.27
C ALA A 38 -29.06 6.10 -1.08
N ALA A 39 -28.09 6.92 -1.51
CA ALA A 39 -26.67 6.63 -1.32
C ALA A 39 -26.32 6.53 0.18
N ALA A 40 -26.75 7.50 0.99
CA ALA A 40 -26.48 7.50 2.43
C ALA A 40 -27.09 6.28 3.13
N ALA A 41 -28.32 5.89 2.77
CA ALA A 41 -28.99 4.72 3.31
C ALA A 41 -28.20 3.42 3.02
N TYR A 42 -27.76 3.25 1.77
CA TYR A 42 -26.97 2.09 1.37
C TYR A 42 -25.63 2.02 2.12
N TRP A 43 -24.88 3.12 2.15
CA TRP A 43 -23.56 3.17 2.79
C TRP A 43 -23.64 3.07 4.32
N SER A 44 -24.75 3.47 4.95
CA SER A 44 -24.95 3.32 6.40
C SER A 44 -24.99 1.84 6.84
N GLN A 45 -25.41 0.95 5.94
CA GLN A 45 -25.51 -0.50 6.19
C GLN A 45 -24.29 -1.26 5.65
N ALA A 46 -23.44 -0.60 4.87
CA ALA A 46 -22.28 -1.22 4.25
C ALA A 46 -21.20 -1.58 5.28
N LYS A 47 -20.73 -2.83 5.26
CA LYS A 47 -19.59 -3.27 6.07
C LYS A 47 -18.28 -2.89 5.39
N MET A 48 -17.61 -1.86 5.89
CA MET A 48 -16.26 -1.50 5.44
C MET A 48 -15.24 -2.58 5.83
N VAL A 49 -14.89 -3.44 4.88
CA VAL A 49 -13.78 -4.39 5.05
C VAL A 49 -12.51 -3.74 4.53
N ARG A 50 -11.64 -3.27 5.44
CA ARG A 50 -10.29 -2.82 5.07
C ARG A 50 -9.44 -4.02 4.65
N ARG A 51 -9.49 -4.36 3.36
CA ARG A 51 -8.57 -5.34 2.74
C ARG A 51 -7.19 -4.70 2.64
N GLY A 52 -6.43 -4.74 3.74
CA GLY A 52 -5.00 -4.45 3.71
C GLY A 52 -4.24 -5.50 2.91
N ARG A 53 -2.93 -5.27 2.69
CA ARG A 53 -2.03 -6.30 2.18
C ARG A 53 -2.22 -7.56 3.02
N PRO A 54 -2.45 -8.75 2.40
CA PRO A 54 -2.54 -10.00 3.15
C PRO A 54 -1.33 -10.14 4.07
N PRO A 55 -1.53 -10.53 5.34
CA PRO A 55 -0.41 -10.76 6.24
C PRO A 55 0.53 -11.79 5.61
N ALA A 56 1.84 -11.56 5.71
CA ALA A 56 2.82 -12.54 5.27
C ALA A 56 2.62 -13.85 6.06
N ALA A 57 2.59 -14.98 5.36
CA ALA A 57 2.40 -16.30 5.97
C ALA A 57 3.44 -16.59 7.07
N VAL A 58 4.68 -16.11 6.86
CA VAL A 58 5.75 -16.15 7.85
C VAL A 58 6.19 -14.72 8.15
N LYS A 59 6.02 -14.30 9.41
CA LYS A 59 6.58 -13.04 9.90
C LYS A 59 8.09 -13.19 10.06
N ARG A 60 8.86 -12.20 9.62
CA ARG A 60 10.31 -12.16 9.86
C ARG A 60 10.52 -12.00 11.38
N PRO A 61 11.18 -12.95 12.05
CA PRO A 61 11.47 -12.80 13.47
C PRO A 61 12.51 -11.69 13.69
N THR A 62 12.45 -11.05 14.85
CA THR A 62 13.44 -10.06 15.27
C THR A 62 14.69 -10.79 15.75
N LEU A 63 15.87 -10.38 15.26
CA LEU A 63 17.16 -10.82 15.79
C LEU A 63 17.57 -9.87 16.92
N ASN A 64 17.60 -10.36 18.16
CA ASN A 64 18.07 -9.60 19.32
C ASN A 64 19.47 -10.12 19.71
N MET A 65 20.50 -9.28 19.51
CA MET A 65 21.88 -9.61 19.85
C MET A 65 22.68 -8.33 20.15
N ARG A 66 23.78 -8.48 20.90
CA ARG A 66 24.78 -7.42 21.05
C ARG A 66 25.73 -7.45 19.85
N VAL A 67 26.13 -6.27 19.39
CA VAL A 67 27.08 -6.07 18.29
C VAL A 67 28.05 -5.00 18.75
N ASP A 68 29.32 -5.14 18.38
CA ASP A 68 30.32 -4.11 18.64
C ASP A 68 29.92 -2.77 18.02
N ALA A 69 30.23 -1.67 18.72
CA ALA A 69 29.77 -0.34 18.34
C ALA A 69 30.29 0.07 16.94
N GLU A 70 31.56 -0.23 16.65
CA GLU A 70 32.18 0.06 15.35
C GLU A 70 31.52 -0.68 14.18
N VAL A 71 31.13 -1.94 14.42
CA VAL A 71 30.41 -2.75 13.42
C VAL A 71 29.04 -2.16 13.16
N LEU A 72 28.31 -1.78 14.22
CA LEU A 72 26.98 -1.18 14.08
C LEU A 72 27.03 0.15 13.32
N GLU A 73 28.01 0.99 13.60
CA GLU A 73 28.22 2.25 12.87
C GLU A 73 28.53 2.01 11.40
N HIS A 74 29.43 1.07 11.09
CA HIS A 74 29.73 0.70 9.71
C HIS A 74 28.47 0.21 8.96
N LEU A 75 27.66 -0.63 9.61
CA LEU A 75 26.41 -1.13 9.04
C LEU A 75 25.41 0.00 8.77
N ARG A 76 25.20 0.93 9.72
CA ARG A 76 24.34 2.11 9.50
C ARG A 76 24.86 3.00 8.36
N GLY A 77 26.19 3.11 8.22
CA GLY A 77 26.86 3.83 7.14
C GLY A 77 26.54 3.32 5.74
N LEU A 78 26.04 2.08 5.59
CA LEU A 78 25.57 1.52 4.32
C LEU A 78 24.31 2.24 3.77
N GLY A 79 23.71 3.15 4.55
CA GLY A 79 22.60 4.01 4.15
C GLY A 79 21.23 3.32 4.19
N LYS A 80 20.28 3.83 3.40
CA LYS A 80 18.90 3.31 3.38
C LYS A 80 18.89 1.82 3.06
N GLY A 81 18.19 1.04 3.88
CA GLY A 81 18.07 -0.41 3.71
C GLY A 81 19.27 -1.22 4.21
N TRP A 82 20.14 -0.65 5.05
CA TRP A 82 21.28 -1.38 5.62
C TRP A 82 20.90 -2.69 6.31
N GLN A 83 19.77 -2.75 7.03
CA GLN A 83 19.27 -3.99 7.64
C GLN A 83 18.95 -5.07 6.60
N THR A 84 18.45 -4.69 5.42
CA THR A 84 18.21 -5.62 4.32
C THR A 84 19.53 -6.15 3.75
N LYS A 85 20.56 -5.30 3.66
CA LYS A 85 21.91 -5.71 3.24
C LYS A 85 22.53 -6.68 4.25
N VAL A 86 22.39 -6.43 5.55
CA VAL A 86 22.82 -7.34 6.63
C VAL A 86 22.11 -8.68 6.54
N ASN A 87 20.78 -8.69 6.41
CA ASN A 87 20.03 -9.93 6.27
C ASN A 87 20.44 -10.73 5.01
N ARG A 88 20.84 -10.06 3.93
CA ARG A 88 21.38 -10.74 2.74
C ARG A 88 22.73 -11.39 3.04
N LEU A 89 23.64 -10.69 3.71
CA LEU A 89 24.94 -11.24 4.11
C LEU A 89 24.77 -12.46 5.03
N LEU A 90 23.85 -12.37 6.01
CA LEU A 90 23.55 -13.49 6.91
C LEU A 90 23.03 -14.72 6.14
N ARG A 91 22.15 -14.51 5.14
CA ARG A 91 21.66 -15.59 4.28
C ARG A 91 22.79 -16.23 3.48
N GLU A 92 23.61 -15.42 2.83
CA GLU A 92 24.76 -15.91 2.07
C GLU A 92 25.74 -16.68 2.98
N ALA A 93 25.93 -16.27 4.23
CA ALA A 93 26.79 -16.97 5.17
C ALA A 93 26.24 -18.34 5.57
N VAL A 94 24.92 -18.45 5.83
CA VAL A 94 24.23 -19.72 6.09
C VAL A 94 24.26 -20.63 4.86
N ASP A 95 23.92 -20.09 3.69
CA ASP A 95 23.84 -20.85 2.44
C ASP A 95 25.21 -21.40 2.01
N SER A 96 26.30 -20.70 2.37
CA SER A 96 27.69 -21.13 2.11
C SER A 96 28.30 -21.94 3.25
N GLY A 97 27.58 -22.17 4.36
CA GLY A 97 28.07 -22.92 5.53
C GLY A 97 29.22 -22.24 6.28
N ARG A 98 29.37 -20.91 6.16
CA ARG A 98 30.33 -20.12 6.96
C ARG A 98 29.85 -19.95 8.40
N ILE A 99 28.54 -20.07 8.61
CA ILE A 99 27.84 -20.07 9.90
C ILE A 99 26.69 -21.07 9.87
#